data_AF-A0AAW5EIF5-F1
#
_entry.id   AF-A0AAW5EIF5-F1
#
_cell.length_a   1.000
_cell.length_b   1.000
_cell.length_c   1.000
_cell.angle_alpha   90.00
_cell.angle_beta   90.00
_cell.angle_gamma   90.00
#
_symmetry.space_group_name_H-M   'P 1'
#
loop_
_entity.id
_entity.type
_entity.pdbx_description
1 polymer ?
#
loop_
_entity_poly.entity_id
_entity_poly.type
_entity_poly.pdbx_seq_one_letter_code
_entity_poly.pdbx_strand_id
1 'polypeptide(L)'
;MKLLLIGSSTGGPNQLKFLLKDVDIKNTCVVIAQHMSASFIPSFVNQFNKEALSEVSLLNDKEVLANKIYICQKNTILSGNLNLMANWKEVVTSFKPNVDLLFHSAVPLVKTNKILAVILTGMGDDGAKG
;
A
#
# COMPACT_ATOMS: atom_id res chain seq x y z
N MET A 1 -11.36 -0.97 -11.46
CA MET A 1 -11.42 -1.26 -10.01
C MET A 1 -11.36 0.04 -9.20
N LYS A 2 -11.71 0.04 -7.90
CA LYS A 2 -11.36 1.12 -6.98
C LYS A 2 -10.02 0.77 -6.31
N LEU A 3 -9.04 1.66 -6.36
CA LEU A 3 -7.72 1.47 -5.78
C LEU A 3 -7.45 2.59 -4.78
N LEU A 4 -7.14 2.21 -3.54
CA LEU A 4 -6.68 3.12 -2.51
C LEU A 4 -5.19 2.89 -2.28
N LEU A 5 -4.38 3.94 -2.42
CA LEU A 5 -2.97 3.92 -2.11
C LEU A 5 -2.74 4.71 -0.83
N ILE A 6 -1.96 4.15 0.10
CA ILE A 6 -1.63 4.85 1.35
C ILE A 6 -0.12 4.85 1.57
N GLY A 7 0.44 6.03 1.79
CA GLY A 7 1.80 6.24 2.25
C GLY A 7 1.82 6.68 3.71
N SER A 8 2.69 6.09 4.53
CA SER A 8 2.80 6.46 5.94
C SER A 8 4.17 6.11 6.53
N SER A 9 4.55 6.75 7.64
CA SER A 9 5.83 6.52 8.31
C SER A 9 5.67 6.57 9.83
N THR A 10 6.39 7.41 10.56
CA THR A 10 6.29 7.54 12.03
C THR A 10 4.85 7.79 12.48
N GLY A 11 4.34 6.95 13.39
CA GLY A 11 2.95 6.98 13.87
C GLY A 11 1.94 6.29 12.94
N GLY A 12 2.37 5.91 11.72
CA GLY A 12 1.53 5.31 10.69
C GLY A 12 0.82 4.01 11.07
N PRO A 13 1.47 3.01 11.71
CA PRO A 13 0.82 1.74 12.03
C PRO A 13 -0.48 1.87 12.84
N ASN A 14 -0.49 2.78 13.83
CA ASN A 14 -1.69 3.04 14.64
C ASN A 14 -2.76 3.77 13.83
N GLN A 15 -2.36 4.73 12.99
CA GLN A 15 -3.30 5.48 12.15
C GLN A 15 -3.94 4.62 11.07
N LEU A 16 -3.19 3.69 10.48
CA LEU A 16 -3.69 2.72 9.51
C LEU A 16 -4.76 1.82 10.13
N LYS A 17 -4.48 1.27 11.31
CA LYS A 17 -5.47 0.46 12.06
C LYS A 17 -6.69 1.28 12.42
N PHE A 18 -6.50 2.49 12.96
CA PHE A 18 -7.61 3.38 13.30
C PHE A 18 -8.51 3.67 12.09
N LEU A 19 -7.91 3.93 10.92
CA LEU A 19 -8.65 4.27 9.72
C LEU A 19 -9.39 3.08 9.09
N LEU A 20 -8.80 1.89 9.12
CA LEU A 20 -9.22 0.78 8.26
C LEU A 20 -9.74 -0.45 9.00
N LYS A 21 -9.50 -0.59 10.31
CA LYS A 21 -9.88 -1.83 11.03
C LYS A 21 -11.38 -2.10 10.98
N ASP A 22 -12.22 -1.06 11.05
CA ASP A 22 -13.68 -1.19 11.07
C ASP A 22 -14.30 -0.94 9.67
N VAL A 23 -13.47 -0.79 8.63
CA VAL A 23 -13.91 -0.47 7.28
C VAL A 23 -14.04 -1.74 6.44
N ASP A 24 -15.25 -1.98 5.93
CA ASP A 24 -15.46 -2.94 4.84
C ASP A 24 -15.06 -2.28 3.52
N ILE A 25 -13.91 -2.70 2.98
CA ILE A 25 -13.37 -2.14 1.73
C ILE A 25 -14.06 -2.70 0.48
N LYS A 26 -15.18 -3.43 0.59
CA LYS A 26 -15.89 -4.10 -0.50
C LYS A 26 -15.78 -3.39 -1.85
N ASN A 27 -15.23 -4.10 -2.84
CA ASN A 27 -14.91 -3.63 -4.21
C ASN A 27 -13.76 -2.61 -4.32
N THR A 28 -12.90 -2.52 -3.30
CA THR A 28 -11.71 -1.68 -3.27
C THR A 28 -10.49 -2.53 -2.94
N CYS A 29 -9.43 -2.37 -3.71
CA CYS A 29 -8.09 -2.84 -3.37
C CYS A 29 -7.35 -1.73 -2.63
N VAL A 30 -6.70 -2.04 -1.51
CA VAL A 30 -5.89 -1.09 -0.75
C VAL A 30 -4.44 -1.52 -0.79
N VAL A 31 -3.51 -0.65 -1.19
CA VAL A 31 -2.06 -0.92 -1.19
C VAL A 31 -1.35 0.12 -0.35
N ILE A 32 -0.58 -0.34 0.63
CA ILE A 32 -0.01 0.52 1.67
C ILE A 32 1.52 0.39 1.66
N ALA A 33 2.20 1.52 1.48
CA ALA A 33 3.62 1.68 1.72
C ALA A 33 3.83 2.34 3.09
N GLN A 34 4.06 1.51 4.11
CA GLN A 34 4.43 1.94 5.45
C GLN A 34 5.95 1.86 5.61
N HIS A 35 6.62 2.99 5.89
CA HIS A 35 8.04 2.98 6.25
C HIS A 35 8.23 2.27 7.58
N MET A 36 8.87 1.11 7.52
CA MET A 36 9.17 0.27 8.67
C MET A 36 10.24 -0.73 8.26
N SER A 37 11.07 -1.20 9.20
CA SER A 37 12.00 -2.28 8.90
C SER A 37 11.25 -3.51 8.37
N ALA A 38 11.76 -4.12 7.30
CA ALA A 38 11.18 -5.29 6.67
C ALA A 38 10.96 -6.47 7.63
N SER A 39 11.73 -6.53 8.74
CA SER A 39 11.58 -7.53 9.80
C SER A 39 10.32 -7.34 10.65
N PHE A 40 9.77 -6.12 10.76
CA PHE A 40 8.57 -5.84 11.55
C PHE A 40 7.27 -5.95 10.75
N ILE A 41 7.34 -5.84 9.41
CA ILE A 41 6.16 -5.84 8.53
C ILE A 41 5.31 -7.10 8.69
N PRO A 42 5.87 -8.34 8.72
CA PRO A 42 5.05 -9.53 8.92
C PRO A 42 4.28 -9.52 10.25
N SER A 43 4.90 -9.08 11.34
CA SER A 43 4.25 -8.97 12.65
C SER A 43 3.12 -7.95 12.63
N PHE A 44 3.35 -6.79 12.03
CA PHE A 44 2.33 -5.75 11.87
C PHE A 44 1.13 -6.24 11.05
N VAL A 45 1.37 -6.89 9.91
CA VAL A 45 0.31 -7.49 9.07
C VAL A 45 -0.51 -8.48 9.88
N ASN A 46 0.14 -9.39 10.59
CA ASN A 46 -0.56 -10.39 11.40
C ASN A 46 -1.42 -9.76 12.49
N GLN A 47 -0.93 -8.70 13.14
CA GLN A 47 -1.70 -8.00 14.16
C GLN A 47 -2.88 -7.24 13.54
N PHE A 48 -2.64 -6.55 12.43
CA PHE A 48 -3.67 -5.77 11.74
C PHE A 48 -4.77 -6.69 11.17
N ASN A 49 -4.40 -7.81 10.56
CA ASN A 49 -5.37 -8.78 10.03
C ASN A 49 -6.29 -9.39 11.10
N LYS A 50 -5.82 -9.51 12.35
CA LYS A 50 -6.65 -9.99 13.47
C LYS A 50 -7.69 -8.98 13.93
N GLU A 51 -7.42 -7.70 13.73
CA GLU A 51 -8.27 -6.60 14.19
C GLU A 51 -9.18 -6.07 13.07
N ALA A 52 -8.78 -6.25 11.81
CA ALA A 52 -9.49 -5.69 10.66
C ALA A 52 -10.68 -6.54 10.23
N LEU A 53 -11.74 -5.86 9.81
CA LEU A 53 -12.93 -6.46 9.18
C LEU A 53 -12.61 -7.04 7.80
N SER A 54 -11.65 -6.44 7.10
CA SER A 54 -11.20 -6.83 5.76
C SER A 54 -9.87 -7.60 5.83
N GLU A 55 -9.64 -8.53 4.90
CA GLU A 55 -8.37 -9.28 4.84
C GLU A 55 -7.18 -8.32 4.66
N VAL A 56 -6.16 -8.50 5.51
CA VAL A 56 -4.88 -7.80 5.45
C VAL A 56 -3.78 -8.83 5.18
N SER A 57 -3.02 -8.64 4.11
CA SER A 57 -1.90 -9.51 3.77
C SER A 57 -0.64 -8.75 3.38
N LEU A 58 0.50 -9.43 3.47
CA LEU A 58 1.71 -8.98 2.80
C LEU A 58 1.48 -9.00 1.29
N LEU A 59 2.05 -8.02 0.60
CA LEU A 59 2.09 -7.99 -0.85
C LEU A 59 3.29 -8.78 -1.37
N ASN A 60 3.03 -9.74 -2.27
CA ASN A 60 4.05 -10.57 -2.90
C ASN A 60 4.48 -10.02 -4.26
N ASP A 61 5.61 -10.52 -4.75
CA ASP A 61 6.03 -10.23 -6.12
C ASP A 61 5.11 -10.92 -7.14
N LYS A 62 4.83 -10.23 -8.25
CA LYS A 62 3.98 -10.72 -9.36
C LYS A 62 2.58 -11.13 -8.90
N GLU A 63 2.03 -10.42 -7.92
CA GLU A 63 0.72 -10.72 -7.37
C GLU A 63 -0.38 -9.98 -8.13
N VAL A 64 -1.42 -10.72 -8.55
CA VAL A 64 -2.65 -10.12 -9.07
C VAL A 64 -3.45 -9.59 -7.89
N LEU A 65 -3.79 -8.31 -7.93
CA LEU A 65 -4.46 -7.64 -6.83
C LEU A 65 -5.96 -7.98 -6.77
N ALA A 66 -6.43 -8.24 -5.56
CA ALA A 66 -7.83 -8.46 -5.23
C ALA A 66 -8.38 -7.36 -4.31
N ASN A 67 -9.67 -7.42 -3.97
CA ASN A 67 -10.31 -6.47 -3.05
C ASN A 67 -9.94 -6.77 -1.59
N LYS A 68 -8.70 -6.48 -1.21
CA LYS A 68 -8.19 -6.63 0.16
C LYS A 68 -7.14 -5.56 0.48
N ILE A 69 -6.61 -5.58 1.71
CA ILE A 69 -5.57 -4.66 2.18
C ILE A 69 -4.20 -5.33 2.02
N TYR A 70 -3.32 -4.68 1.27
CA TYR A 70 -1.96 -5.11 1.00
C TYR A 70 -0.95 -4.20 1.69
N ILE A 71 -0.03 -4.78 2.45
CA ILE A 71 1.12 -4.06 3.00
C ILE A 71 2.38 -4.40 2.20
N CYS A 72 3.00 -3.39 1.59
CA CYS A 72 4.25 -3.53 0.86
C CYS A 72 5.41 -3.82 1.81
N GLN A 73 6.09 -4.96 1.61
CA GLN A 73 7.35 -5.24 2.32
C GLN A 73 8.59 -4.68 1.59
N LYS A 74 8.46 -4.47 0.29
CA LYS A 74 9.52 -3.96 -0.58
C LYS A 74 8.99 -2.85 -1.47
N ASN A 75 9.91 -2.14 -2.12
CA ASN A 75 9.58 -1.24 -3.21
C ASN A 75 8.69 -1.97 -4.23
N THR A 76 7.52 -1.41 -4.48
CA THR A 76 6.46 -2.04 -5.27
C THR A 76 6.00 -1.06 -6.34
N ILE A 77 5.80 -1.57 -7.55
CA ILE A 77 5.15 -0.86 -8.64
C ILE A 77 3.87 -1.60 -9.03
N LEU A 78 2.88 -0.84 -9.48
CA LEU A 78 1.61 -1.35 -9.98
C LEU A 78 1.56 -1.26 -11.51
N SER A 79 0.92 -2.24 -12.13
CA SER A 79 0.74 -2.30 -13.58
C SER A 79 -0.58 -2.99 -13.95
N GLY A 80 -0.90 -3.00 -15.24
CA GLY A 80 -2.11 -3.64 -15.78
C GLY A 80 -3.20 -2.64 -16.16
N ASN A 81 -4.41 -3.14 -16.36
CA ASN A 81 -5.60 -2.35 -16.73
C ASN A 81 -6.76 -2.70 -15.78
N LEU A 82 -7.63 -3.63 -16.20
CA LEU A 82 -8.73 -4.13 -15.37
C LEU A 82 -8.24 -5.13 -14.33
N ASN A 83 -7.25 -5.94 -14.67
CA ASN A 83 -6.54 -6.83 -13.76
C ASN A 83 -5.24 -6.15 -13.34
N LEU A 84 -5.21 -5.60 -12.13
CA LEU A 84 -4.01 -4.96 -11.60
C LEU A 84 -3.03 -6.02 -11.10
N MET A 85 -1.75 -5.76 -11.34
CA MET A 85 -0.65 -6.59 -10.88
C MET A 85 0.35 -5.74 -10.11
N ALA A 86 0.86 -6.29 -9.02
CA ALA A 86 1.92 -5.73 -8.23
C ALA A 86 3.25 -6.46 -8.50
N ASN A 87 4.32 -5.70 -8.62
CA ASN A 87 5.67 -6.23 -8.83
C ASN A 87 6.65 -5.54 -7.90
N TRP A 88 7.56 -6.32 -7.34
CA TRP A 88 8.70 -5.74 -6.63
C TRP A 88 9.65 -5.08 -7.62
N LYS A 89 10.20 -3.95 -7.22
CA LYS A 89 11.15 -3.19 -8.04
C LYS A 89 12.39 -2.88 -7.23
N GLU A 90 13.52 -3.41 -7.68
CA GLU A 90 14.81 -3.01 -7.11
C GLU A 90 15.20 -1.64 -7.64
N VAL A 91 15.23 -0.66 -6.74
CA VAL A 91 15.68 0.71 -6.98
C VAL A 91 16.49 1.16 -5.78
N VAL A 92 17.53 1.95 -6.04
CA VAL A 92 18.26 2.66 -4.99
C VAL A 92 17.45 3.88 -4.59
N THR A 93 16.84 3.81 -3.41
CA THR A 93 15.99 4.87 -2.83
C THR A 93 16.33 5.03 -1.36
N SER A 94 16.13 6.23 -0.82
CA SER A 94 16.32 6.53 0.61
C SER A 94 15.32 5.81 1.52
N PHE A 95 14.17 5.42 0.96
CA PHE A 95 13.08 4.75 1.67
C PHE A 95 12.75 3.39 1.04
N LYS A 96 12.46 2.40 1.88
CA LYS A 96 11.98 1.07 1.45
C LYS A 96 10.92 0.58 2.45
N PRO A 97 9.65 0.40 2.02
CA PRO A 97 9.09 0.70 0.70
C PRO A 97 9.04 2.22 0.41
N ASN A 98 9.28 2.63 -0.84
CA ASN A 98 9.19 4.02 -1.28
C ASN A 98 7.76 4.37 -1.74
N VAL A 99 7.20 5.44 -1.18
CA VAL A 99 5.82 5.88 -1.43
C VAL A 99 5.71 6.55 -2.79
N ASP A 100 6.63 7.45 -3.13
CA ASP A 100 6.65 8.11 -4.44
C ASP A 100 6.63 7.08 -5.58
N LEU A 101 7.44 6.02 -5.49
CA LEU A 101 7.52 4.95 -6.48
C LEU A 101 6.18 4.21 -6.63
N LEU A 102 5.52 3.89 -5.52
CA LEU A 102 4.22 3.24 -5.53
C LEU A 102 3.18 4.15 -6.22
N PHE A 103 3.12 5.42 -5.83
CA PHE A 103 2.12 6.37 -6.32
C PHE A 103 2.33 6.70 -7.81
N HIS A 104 3.57 7.02 -8.21
CA HIS A 104 3.91 7.26 -9.61
C HIS A 104 3.53 6.08 -10.52
N SER A 105 3.75 4.84 -10.06
CA SER A 105 3.42 3.66 -10.86
C SER A 105 1.92 3.52 -11.13
N ALA A 106 1.07 4.13 -10.30
CA ALA A 106 -0.37 4.10 -10.45
C ALA A 106 -0.93 5.20 -11.36
N VAL A 107 -0.15 6.24 -11.68
CA VAL A 107 -0.58 7.35 -12.54
C VAL A 107 -1.12 6.87 -13.90
N PRO A 108 -0.46 5.95 -14.64
CA PRO A 108 -1.02 5.45 -15.90
C PRO A 108 -2.35 4.69 -15.74
N LEU A 109 -2.61 4.14 -14.55
CA LEU A 109 -3.77 3.27 -14.26
C LEU A 109 -5.08 4.06 -14.08
N VAL A 110 -5.01 5.38 -13.88
CA VAL A 110 -6.19 6.24 -13.69
C VAL A 110 -7.14 6.24 -14.90
N LYS A 111 -6.63 5.85 -16.08
CA LYS A 111 -7.43 5.73 -17.31
C LYS A 111 -8.47 4.62 -17.24
N THR A 112 -8.24 3.59 -16.42
CA THR A 112 -9.08 2.39 -16.33
C THR A 112 -9.56 2.10 -14.91
N ASN A 113 -9.06 2.85 -13.91
CA ASN A 113 -9.35 2.63 -12.50
C ASN A 113 -9.67 3.95 -11.77
N LYS A 114 -10.50 3.86 -10.73
CA LYS A 114 -10.75 4.97 -9.81
C LYS A 114 -9.71 4.90 -8.70
N ILE A 115 -8.81 5.87 -8.63
CA ILE A 115 -7.66 5.85 -7.72
C ILE A 115 -7.78 7.00 -6.71
N LEU A 116 -7.57 6.69 -5.44
CA LEU A 116 -7.38 7.66 -4.37
C LEU A 116 -6.02 7.40 -3.72
N ALA A 117 -5.18 8.42 -3.63
CA ALA A 117 -3.92 8.35 -2.91
C ALA A 117 -4.03 9.17 -1.61
N VAL A 118 -3.54 8.62 -0.51
CA VAL A 118 -3.59 9.22 0.82
C VAL A 118 -2.20 9.19 1.44
N ILE A 119 -1.72 10.35 1.89
CA ILE A 119 -0.53 10.46 2.73
C ILE A 119 -0.98 10.66 4.17
N LEU A 120 -0.47 9.81 5.07
CA LEU A 120 -0.69 9.93 6.51
C LEU A 120 0.57 10.49 7.20
N THR A 121 0.53 10.52 8.54
CA THR A 121 1.66 10.94 9.38
C THR A 121 2.98 10.30 8.98
N GLY A 122 4.05 11.10 9.02
CA GLY A 122 5.39 10.68 8.68
C GLY A 122 6.41 11.82 8.79
N MET A 123 7.68 11.48 8.64
CA MET A 123 8.79 12.44 8.58
C MET A 123 9.45 12.35 7.20
N GLY A 124 9.83 13.50 6.63
CA GLY A 124 10.42 13.59 5.29
C GLY A 124 9.38 13.96 4.23
N ASP A 125 9.74 13.76 2.96
CA ASP A 125 8.97 14.18 1.78
C ASP A 125 8.53 13.03 0.88
N ASP A 126 8.78 11.76 1.25
CA ASP A 126 8.38 10.60 0.44
C ASP A 126 6.85 10.54 0.30
N GLY A 127 6.39 10.50 -0.95
CA GLY A 127 4.98 10.54 -1.32
C GLY A 127 4.50 11.92 -1.77
N ALA A 128 5.29 12.99 -1.60
CA ALA A 128 4.93 14.33 -2.05
C ALA A 128 5.07 14.53 -3.56
N LYS A 129 5.96 13.76 -4.22
CA LYS A 129 6.15 13.83 -5.67
C LYS A 129 5.26 12.82 -6.41
N GLY A 130 4.75 11.82 -5.69
CA GLY A 130 3.89 10.72 -6.13
C GLY A 130 2.56 11.09 -6.75
#